data_AF-A0A453LS16-F1
#
_entry.id   AF-A0A453LS16-F1
#
_cell.length_a   1.000
_cell.length_b   1.000
_cell.length_c   1.000
_cell.angle_alpha   90.00
_cell.angle_beta   90.00
_cell.angle_gamma   90.00
#
_symmetry.space_group_name_H-M   'P 1'
#
loop_
_entity.id
_entity.type
_entity.pdbx_description
1 polymer ?
#
loop_
_entity_poly.entity_id
_entity_poly.type
_entity_poly.pdbx_seq_one_letter_code
_entity_poly.pdbx_strand_id
1 'polypeptide(L)'
;MRLNMALMQEVDIWSYGCFIFEMLTLRIPYEGLPDSEIYDLIKRKKQRPRLTKELEAFWTVDEPITRLKLGITSDAHAEKLRFLIDLFYQCTRGTASRRPKAEQIYNSLCSLPTCYDLS
;
A
#
# COMPACT_ATOMS: atom_id res chain seq x y z
N MET A 1 -4.52 28.93 -6.51
CA MET A 1 -3.25 28.17 -6.49
C MET A 1 -3.23 27.02 -5.47
N ARG A 2 -3.66 27.20 -4.21
CA ARG A 2 -3.67 26.13 -3.17
C ARG A 2 -4.51 24.88 -3.51
N LEU A 3 -5.65 25.04 -4.18
CA LEU A 3 -6.51 23.91 -4.59
C LEU A 3 -5.81 22.97 -5.60
N ASN A 4 -5.05 23.50 -6.56
CA ASN A 4 -4.32 22.69 -7.54
C ASN A 4 -3.16 21.93 -6.89
N MET A 5 -2.48 22.54 -5.91
CA MET A 5 -1.38 21.90 -5.18
C MET A 5 -1.88 20.74 -4.31
N ALA A 6 -3.04 20.87 -3.66
CA ALA A 6 -3.64 19.79 -2.86
C ALA A 6 -4.04 18.58 -3.74
N LEU A 7 -4.55 18.81 -4.95
CA LEU A 7 -4.88 17.75 -5.90
C LEU A 7 -3.62 17.01 -6.40
N MET A 8 -2.51 17.74 -6.64
CA MET A 8 -1.24 17.12 -7.00
C MET A 8 -0.71 16.23 -5.87
N GLN A 9 -0.74 16.71 -4.63
CA GLN A 9 -0.31 15.90 -3.48
C GLN A 9 -1.11 14.60 -3.38
N GLU A 10 -2.44 14.65 -3.49
CA GLU A 10 -3.25 13.44 -3.40
C GLU A 10 -2.98 12.46 -4.55
N VAL A 11 -2.62 12.96 -5.74
CA VAL A 11 -2.17 12.13 -6.87
C VAL A 11 -0.82 11.49 -6.56
N ASP A 12 0.14 12.24 -6.01
CA ASP A 12 1.45 11.71 -5.61
C ASP A 12 1.31 10.61 -4.55
N ILE A 13 0.39 10.79 -3.59
CA ILE A 13 0.10 9.75 -2.57
C ILE A 13 -0.46 8.48 -3.21
N TRP A 14 -1.29 8.57 -4.25
CA TRP A 14 -1.75 7.39 -4.97
C TRP A 14 -0.58 6.68 -5.67
N SER A 15 0.28 7.43 -6.34
CA SER A 15 1.49 6.89 -6.99
C SER A 15 2.44 6.24 -5.99
N TYR A 16 2.57 6.81 -4.79
CA TYR A 16 3.32 6.19 -3.70
C TYR A 16 2.66 4.88 -3.22
N GLY A 17 1.32 4.82 -3.20
CA GLY A 17 0.59 3.56 -3.00
C GLY A 17 0.94 2.50 -4.06
N CYS A 18 1.02 2.88 -5.34
CA CYS A 18 1.50 1.99 -6.40
C CYS A 18 2.94 1.51 -6.15
N PHE A 19 3.82 2.39 -5.68
CA PHE A 19 5.19 2.00 -5.31
C PHE A 19 5.22 0.97 -4.17
N ILE A 20 4.38 1.14 -3.13
CA ILE A 20 4.25 0.12 -2.08
C ILE A 20 3.73 -1.21 -2.65
N PHE A 21 2.76 -1.16 -3.58
CA PHE A 21 2.30 -2.36 -4.28
C PHE A 21 3.43 -3.07 -5.02
N GLU A 22 4.27 -2.32 -5.74
CA GLU A 22 5.44 -2.85 -6.44
C GLU A 22 6.42 -3.49 -5.46
N MET A 23 6.67 -2.89 -4.30
CA MET A 23 7.53 -3.49 -3.27
C MET A 23 6.94 -4.78 -2.68
N LEU A 24 5.62 -4.79 -2.40
CA LEU A 24 4.94 -5.93 -1.79
C LEU A 24 4.85 -7.15 -2.72
N THR A 25 4.75 -6.91 -4.03
CA THR A 25 4.42 -7.95 -5.01
C THR A 25 5.53 -8.21 -6.01
N LEU A 26 6.50 -7.30 -6.15
CA LEU A 26 7.49 -7.24 -7.22
C LEU A 26 6.85 -7.19 -8.63
N ARG A 27 5.63 -6.65 -8.74
CA ARG A 27 4.86 -6.57 -9.99
C ARG A 27 4.47 -5.14 -10.32
N ILE A 28 4.32 -4.86 -11.61
CA ILE A 28 3.80 -3.59 -12.10
C ILE A 28 2.28 -3.52 -11.85
N PRO A 29 1.74 -2.43 -11.28
CA PRO A 29 0.30 -2.25 -11.10
C PRO A 29 -0.45 -2.39 -12.43
N TYR A 30 -1.51 -3.20 -12.43
CA TYR A 30 -2.37 -3.45 -13.61
C TYR A 30 -1.64 -4.02 -14.85
N GLU A 31 -0.49 -4.68 -14.65
CA GLU A 31 0.26 -5.34 -15.70
C GLU A 31 -0.64 -6.15 -16.67
N GLY A 32 -0.46 -5.90 -17.97
CA GLY A 32 -1.19 -6.58 -19.04
C GLY A 32 -2.53 -5.95 -19.43
N LEU A 33 -2.98 -4.89 -18.75
CA LEU A 33 -4.21 -4.17 -19.12
C LEU A 33 -3.90 -2.94 -19.99
N PRO A 34 -4.78 -2.57 -20.94
CA PRO A 34 -4.64 -1.34 -21.71
C PRO A 34 -4.98 -0.09 -20.88
N ASP A 35 -4.38 1.05 -21.21
CA ASP A 35 -4.58 2.33 -20.49
C ASP A 35 -6.05 2.74 -20.34
N SER A 36 -6.89 2.45 -21.34
CA SER A 36 -8.33 2.73 -21.29
C SER A 36 -9.04 1.93 -20.20
N GLU A 37 -8.67 0.66 -20.01
CA GLU A 37 -9.21 -0.19 -18.95
C GLU A 37 -8.68 0.24 -17.58
N ILE A 38 -7.38 0.57 -17.49
CA ILE A 38 -6.78 1.12 -16.26
C ILE A 38 -7.49 2.40 -15.84
N TYR A 39 -7.74 3.31 -16.80
CA TYR A 39 -8.50 4.53 -16.55
C TYR A 39 -9.89 4.25 -16.00
N ASP A 40 -10.62 3.30 -16.59
CA ASP A 40 -11.96 2.92 -16.13
C ASP A 40 -11.95 2.28 -14.74
N LEU A 41 -10.99 1.40 -14.47
CA LEU A 41 -10.79 0.80 -13.14
C LEU A 41 -10.56 1.88 -12.08
N ILE A 42 -9.64 2.80 -12.31
CA ILE A 42 -9.26 3.82 -11.33
C ILE A 42 -10.34 4.90 -11.19
N LYS A 43 -10.79 5.49 -12.31
CA LYS A 43 -11.63 6.70 -12.28
C LYS A 43 -13.10 6.37 -12.07
N ARG A 44 -13.63 5.34 -12.71
CA ARG A 44 -15.06 4.98 -12.66
C ARG A 44 -15.32 3.97 -11.55
N LYS A 45 -14.57 2.87 -11.51
CA LYS A 45 -14.78 1.77 -10.54
C LYS A 45 -14.11 2.01 -9.19
N LYS A 46 -13.22 3.01 -9.08
CA LYS A 46 -12.40 3.29 -7.87
C LYS A 46 -11.61 2.07 -7.40
N GLN A 47 -11.23 1.21 -8.34
CA GLN A 47 -10.58 -0.05 -8.09
C GLN A 47 -9.06 0.12 -8.13
N ARG A 48 -8.42 -0.09 -6.98
CA ARG A 48 -6.96 -0.17 -6.80
C ARG A 48 -6.36 -1.45 -7.41
N PRO A 49 -5.03 -1.55 -7.57
CA PRO A 49 -4.36 -2.81 -7.88
C PRO A 49 -4.70 -3.87 -6.82
N ARG A 50 -4.78 -5.14 -7.21
CA ARG A 50 -5.12 -6.23 -6.27
C ARG A 50 -3.85 -6.88 -5.76
N LEU A 51 -3.68 -6.97 -4.45
CA LEU A 51 -2.61 -7.77 -3.86
C LEU A 51 -2.83 -9.27 -4.14
N THR A 52 -1.80 -10.07 -3.91
CA THR A 52 -1.91 -11.53 -4.03
C THR A 52 -2.85 -12.09 -2.96
N LYS A 53 -3.42 -13.27 -3.21
CA LYS A 53 -4.34 -13.91 -2.24
C LYS A 53 -3.66 -14.15 -0.89
N GLU A 54 -2.36 -14.40 -0.91
CA GLU A 54 -1.53 -14.64 0.26
C GLU A 54 -1.39 -13.37 1.12
N LEU A 55 -1.11 -12.22 0.49
CA LEU A 55 -1.02 -10.93 1.18
C LEU A 55 -2.38 -10.49 1.73
N GLU A 56 -3.45 -10.69 0.96
CA GLU A 56 -4.82 -10.40 1.43
C GLU A 56 -5.21 -11.29 2.62
N ALA A 57 -4.94 -12.60 2.53
CA ALA A 57 -5.24 -13.54 3.60
C ALA A 57 -4.48 -13.16 4.88
N PHE A 58 -3.17 -12.90 4.77
CA PHE A 58 -2.34 -12.45 5.90
C PHE A 58 -2.86 -11.16 6.54
N TRP A 59 -3.28 -10.18 5.73
CA TRP A 59 -3.82 -8.92 6.25
C TRP A 59 -5.13 -9.12 7.02
N THR A 60 -5.99 -10.04 6.57
CA THR A 60 -7.26 -10.34 7.25
C THR A 60 -7.12 -11.23 8.48
N VAL A 61 -6.31 -12.29 8.38
CA VAL A 61 -6.11 -13.28 9.42
C VAL A 61 -4.65 -13.70 9.40
N ASP A 62 -3.98 -13.43 10.52
CA ASP A 62 -2.57 -13.75 10.72
C ASP A 62 -2.38 -15.22 11.10
N GLU A 63 -2.73 -16.13 10.19
CA GLU A 63 -2.59 -17.57 10.39
C GLU A 63 -1.14 -18.06 10.21
N PRO A 64 -0.69 -19.10 10.93
CA PRO A 64 0.66 -19.65 10.76
C PRO A 64 0.99 -20.06 9.32
N ILE A 65 -0.01 -20.56 8.57
CA ILE A 65 0.18 -21.02 7.19
C ILE A 65 0.40 -19.86 6.21
N THR A 66 -0.19 -18.69 6.43
CA THR A 66 0.00 -17.51 5.58
C THR A 66 1.38 -16.90 5.83
N ARG A 67 1.81 -16.83 7.10
CA ARG A 67 3.18 -16.43 7.47
C ARG A 67 4.24 -17.32 6.81
N LEU A 68 4.05 -18.64 6.83
CA LEU A 68 4.98 -19.58 6.20
C LEU A 68 5.07 -19.34 4.68
N LYS A 69 3.94 -19.18 3.99
CA LYS A 69 3.91 -18.92 2.54
C LYS A 69 4.58 -17.61 2.15
N LEU A 70 4.49 -16.59 3.01
CA LEU A 70 5.11 -15.28 2.82
C LEU A 70 6.56 -15.22 3.32
N GLY A 71 7.09 -16.31 3.88
CA GLY A 71 8.45 -16.34 4.43
C GLY A 71 8.66 -15.41 5.62
N ILE A 72 7.60 -15.13 6.39
CA ILE A 72 7.66 -14.24 7.57
C ILE A 72 8.30 -14.99 8.72
N THR A 73 9.46 -14.49 9.19
CA THR A 73 10.30 -15.18 10.17
C THR A 73 10.17 -14.67 11.61
N SER A 74 9.50 -13.54 11.83
CA SER A 74 9.32 -12.95 13.16
C SER A 74 8.07 -12.09 13.24
N ASP A 75 7.57 -11.84 14.45
CA ASP A 75 6.44 -10.94 14.67
C ASP A 75 6.76 -9.51 14.24
N ALA A 76 8.00 -9.04 14.45
CA ALA A 76 8.43 -7.73 13.98
C ALA A 76 8.36 -7.60 12.44
N HIS A 77 8.70 -8.66 11.70
CA HIS A 77 8.52 -8.68 10.24
C HIS A 77 7.04 -8.71 9.85
N ALA A 78 6.21 -9.47 10.58
CA ALA A 78 4.76 -9.51 10.36
C ALA A 78 4.13 -8.12 10.55
N GLU A 79 4.50 -7.41 11.62
CA GLU A 79 4.00 -6.06 11.92
C GLU A 79 4.38 -5.05 10.84
N LYS A 80 5.64 -5.05 10.39
CA LYS A 80 6.10 -4.18 9.30
C LYS A 80 5.37 -4.48 7.99
N LEU A 81 5.19 -5.76 7.65
CA LEU A 81 4.47 -6.15 6.44
C LEU A 81 3.00 -5.72 6.51
N ARG A 82 2.34 -5.95 7.64
CA ARG A 82 0.95 -5.54 7.87
C ARG A 82 0.80 -4.02 7.78
N PHE A 83 1.74 -3.27 8.34
CA PHE A 83 1.79 -1.82 8.22
C PHE A 83 1.90 -1.37 6.76
N LEU A 84 2.80 -1.98 5.96
CA LEU A 84 2.93 -1.64 4.54
C LEU A 84 1.66 -1.94 3.75
N ILE A 85 0.99 -3.07 4.02
CA ILE A 85 -0.30 -3.41 3.39
C ILE A 85 -1.37 -2.37 3.75
N ASP A 86 -1.47 -1.97 5.02
CA ASP A 86 -2.42 -0.95 5.45
C ASP A 86 -2.11 0.41 4.79
N LEU A 87 -0.84 0.80 4.73
CA LEU A 87 -0.41 2.03 4.08
C LEU A 87 -0.73 2.05 2.59
N PHE A 88 -0.49 0.93 1.88
CA PHE A 88 -0.93 0.74 0.49
C PHE A 88 -2.43 1.01 0.35
N TYR A 89 -3.24 0.44 1.24
CA TYR A 89 -4.69 0.59 1.20
C TYR A 89 -5.17 2.02 1.50
N GLN A 90 -4.51 2.70 2.43
CA GLN A 90 -4.77 4.10 2.74
C GLN A 90 -4.41 5.03 1.58
N CYS A 91 -3.22 4.85 0.99
CA CYS A 91 -2.72 5.63 -0.14
C CYS A 91 -3.60 5.45 -1.39
N THR A 92 -4.12 4.24 -1.61
CA THR A 92 -4.98 3.90 -2.76
C THR A 92 -6.47 3.98 -2.45
N ARG A 93 -6.90 4.86 -1.55
CA ARG A 93 -8.33 5.16 -1.35
C ARG A 93 -8.91 5.82 -2.60
N GLY A 94 -10.09 5.34 -3.03
CA GLY A 94 -10.80 5.86 -4.21
C GLY A 94 -11.23 7.32 -4.07
N THR A 95 -11.45 7.78 -2.83
CA THR A 95 -11.66 9.19 -2.50
C THR A 95 -10.33 9.84 -2.15
N ALA A 96 -9.91 10.81 -2.95
CA ALA A 96 -8.58 11.42 -2.86
C ALA A 96 -8.32 12.13 -1.53
N SER A 97 -9.32 12.86 -1.01
CA SER A 97 -9.26 13.53 0.29
C SER A 97 -9.22 12.62 1.51
N ARG A 98 -9.47 11.30 1.34
CA ARG A 98 -9.35 10.31 2.42
C ARG A 98 -7.96 9.69 2.50
N ARG A 99 -7.05 10.03 1.57
CA ARG A 99 -5.66 9.55 1.58
C ARG A 99 -4.87 10.30 2.66
N PRO A 100 -3.87 9.67 3.29
CA PRO A 100 -2.99 10.34 4.24
C PRO A 100 -2.15 11.42 3.56
N LYS A 101 -1.68 12.40 4.32
CA LYS A 101 -0.69 13.38 3.86
C LYS A 101 0.72 12.79 3.96
N ALA A 102 1.64 13.26 3.12
CA ALA A 102 3.03 12.78 3.11
C ALA A 102 3.71 12.85 4.49
N GLU A 103 3.47 13.92 5.25
CA GLU A 103 3.96 14.07 6.62
C GLU A 103 3.42 12.98 7.56
N GLN A 104 2.14 12.61 7.45
CA GLN A 104 1.54 11.55 8.25
C GLN A 104 2.16 10.19 7.93
N ILE A 105 2.41 9.93 6.64
CA ILE A 105 3.11 8.71 6.19
C ILE A 105 4.52 8.67 6.77
N TYR A 106 5.27 9.76 6.62
CA TYR A 106 6.64 9.87 7.11
C TYR A 106 6.72 9.63 8.61
N ASN A 107 5.90 10.33 9.40
CA ASN A 107 5.86 10.18 10.85
C ASN A 107 5.50 8.75 11.26
N SER A 108 4.55 8.11 10.54
CA SER A 108 4.17 6.72 10.83
C SER A 108 5.30 5.75 10.52
N LEU A 109 6.04 5.93 9.42
CA LEU A 109 7.22 5.12 9.09
C LEU A 109 8.34 5.29 10.13
N CYS A 110 8.60 6.52 10.57
CA CYS A 110 9.60 6.81 11.60
C CYS A 110 9.25 6.24 12.98
N SER A 111 7.98 5.92 13.23
CA SER A 111 7.54 5.29 14.48
C SER A 111 7.73 3.77 14.49
N LEU A 112 8.07 3.15 13.35
CA LEU A 112 8.28 1.71 13.28
C LEU A 112 9.64 1.33 13.92
N PRO A 113 9.70 0.27 14.72
CA PRO A 113 10.96 -0.21 15.28
C PRO A 113 11.95 -0.56 14.17
N THR A 114 13.16 -0.02 14.24
CA THR A 114 14.25 -0.39 13.33
C THR A 114 14.89 -1.69 13.79
N CYS A 115 15.66 -2.33 12.91
CA CYS A 115 16.46 -3.49 13.29
C CYS A 115 17.52 -3.19 14.37
N TYR A 116 17.84 -1.91 14.60
CA TYR A 116 18.76 -1.46 15.64
C TYR A 116 18.08 -1.28 17.01
N ASP A 117 16.75 -1.23 17.06
CA ASP A 117 15.99 -1.04 18.31
C ASP A 117 15.65 -2.37 19.00
N LEU A 118 16.02 -3.50 18.40
CA LEU A 118 15.73 -4.86 18.86
C LEU A 118 16.95 -5.57 19.48
N SER A 119 18.07 -4.85 19.66
CA SER A 119 19.31 -5.32 20.28
C SER A 119 19.47 -4.87 21.72
#